data_AF-A0A357R3Z1-F1
#
_entry.id   AF-A0A357R3Z1-F1
#
_cell.length_a   1.000
_cell.length_b   1.000
_cell.length_c   1.000
_cell.angle_alpha   90.00
_cell.angle_beta   90.00
_cell.angle_gamma   90.00
#
_symmetry.space_group_name_H-M   'P 1'
#
loop_
_entity.id
_entity.type
_entity.pdbx_description
1 polymer ?
#
loop_
_entity_poly.entity_id
_entity_poly.type
_entity_poly.pdbx_seq_one_letter_code
_entity_poly.pdbx_strand_id
1 'polypeptide(L)'
;GQNPARQAALKAGLPIESTAMTVNMVCGSGLRAVALAAQAIAAGEASIVLAGGFESMSQAPYYLGKARWGHRMGNGTIEDGMIKDGLWCAMGNTHMGITAENLAEKYQISRREQDEFSAESQRKTQEAIAAKRFAEEIIPVEIPQRKGDPVTVDTDELPRAGVTADSLA
;
A
#
# COMPACT_ATOMS: atom_id res chain seq x y z
N GLY A 1 7.92 -9.84 9.30
CA GLY A 1 8.18 -9.82 10.76
C GLY A 1 7.16 -10.68 11.48
N GLN A 2 7.35 -10.96 12.78
CA GLN A 2 6.33 -11.66 13.58
C GLN A 2 5.12 -10.73 13.77
N ASN A 3 3.96 -11.11 13.21
CA ASN A 3 2.66 -10.44 13.33
C ASN A 3 2.72 -8.88 13.35
N PRO A 4 2.96 -8.22 12.21
CA PRO A 4 3.01 -6.75 12.13
C PRO A 4 1.81 -6.02 12.74
N ALA A 5 0.58 -6.54 12.60
CA ALA A 5 -0.60 -5.94 13.21
C ALA A 5 -0.50 -5.84 14.74
N ARG A 6 0.09 -6.86 15.38
CA ARG A 6 0.38 -6.84 16.82
C ARG A 6 1.40 -5.78 17.19
N GLN A 7 2.45 -5.62 16.37
CA GLN A 7 3.45 -4.57 16.59
C GLN A 7 2.82 -3.17 16.49
N ALA A 8 1.94 -2.95 15.51
CA ALA A 8 1.21 -1.70 15.35
C ALA A 8 0.28 -1.43 16.54
N ALA A 9 -0.51 -2.42 16.97
CA ALA A 9 -1.41 -2.29 18.11
C ALA A 9 -0.68 -1.89 19.40
N LEU A 10 0.43 -2.57 19.72
CA LEU A 10 1.22 -2.25 20.93
C LEU A 10 1.88 -0.87 20.83
N LYS A 11 2.38 -0.48 19.65
CA LYS A 11 2.94 0.86 19.43
C LYS A 11 1.88 1.97 19.52
N ALA A 12 0.63 1.66 19.20
CA ALA A 12 -0.52 2.55 19.38
C ALA A 12 -1.04 2.58 20.83
N GLY A 13 -0.41 1.84 21.76
CA GLY A 13 -0.76 1.84 23.18
C GLY A 13 -1.90 0.90 23.56
N LEU A 14 -2.29 -0.04 22.69
CA LEU A 14 -3.29 -1.05 23.06
C LEU A 14 -2.73 -2.03 24.13
N PRO A 15 -3.57 -2.54 25.04
CA PRO A 15 -3.16 -3.50 26.07
C PRO A 15 -2.48 -4.76 25.52
N ILE A 16 -1.60 -5.37 26.33
CA ILE A 16 -0.93 -6.62 25.96
C ILE A 16 -1.93 -7.78 25.84
N GLU A 17 -3.08 -7.70 26.50
CA GLU A 17 -4.15 -8.69 26.44
C GLU A 17 -4.94 -8.62 25.12
N SER A 18 -4.87 -7.50 24.38
CA SER A 18 -5.59 -7.33 23.11
C SER A 18 -5.05 -8.27 22.03
N THR A 19 -5.92 -9.08 21.42
CA THR A 19 -5.52 -9.96 20.32
C THR A 19 -5.33 -9.17 19.03
N ALA A 20 -4.45 -9.66 18.14
CA ALA A 20 -4.23 -9.06 16.84
C ALA A 20 -3.77 -10.12 15.83
N MET A 21 -4.20 -9.99 14.59
CA MET A 21 -3.75 -10.82 13.47
C MET A 21 -3.43 -9.96 12.26
N THR A 22 -2.45 -10.39 11.47
CA THR A 22 -2.10 -9.74 10.21
C THR A 22 -2.77 -10.51 9.07
N VAL A 23 -3.54 -9.82 8.23
CA VAL A 23 -4.28 -10.41 7.11
C VAL A 23 -3.60 -9.97 5.81
N ASN A 24 -3.37 -10.92 4.90
CA ASN A 24 -2.86 -10.63 3.56
C ASN A 24 -3.88 -11.09 2.51
N MET A 25 -4.40 -10.12 1.76
CA MET A 25 -5.20 -10.27 0.56
C MET A 25 -4.70 -9.27 -0.52
N VAL A 26 -3.38 -9.11 -0.63
CA VAL A 26 -2.71 -8.14 -1.53
C VAL A 26 -3.35 -6.75 -1.37
N CYS A 27 -3.73 -6.06 -2.45
CA CYS A 27 -4.34 -4.73 -2.40
C CYS A 27 -5.67 -4.70 -1.62
N GLY A 28 -6.35 -5.84 -1.47
CA GLY A 28 -7.59 -5.97 -0.72
C GLY A 28 -7.43 -6.12 0.79
N SER A 29 -6.19 -6.18 1.31
CA SER A 29 -5.91 -6.53 2.71
C SER A 29 -6.61 -5.60 3.72
N GLY A 30 -6.50 -4.28 3.54
CA GLY A 30 -7.09 -3.30 4.46
C GLY A 30 -8.62 -3.40 4.53
N LEU A 31 -9.27 -3.51 3.37
CA LEU A 31 -10.73 -3.66 3.32
C LEU A 31 -11.18 -5.04 3.81
N ARG A 32 -10.39 -6.10 3.58
CA ARG A 32 -10.68 -7.43 4.12
C ARG A 32 -10.59 -7.45 5.64
N ALA A 33 -9.67 -6.71 6.25
CA ALA A 33 -9.60 -6.57 7.70
C ALA A 33 -10.89 -5.96 8.27
N VAL A 34 -11.45 -4.94 7.61
CA VAL A 34 -12.74 -4.34 7.99
C VAL A 34 -13.88 -5.35 7.85
N ALA A 35 -13.94 -6.11 6.76
CA ALA A 35 -14.94 -7.14 6.57
C ALA A 35 -14.86 -8.24 7.66
N LEU A 36 -13.65 -8.67 8.03
CA LEU A 36 -13.43 -9.63 9.12
C LEU A 36 -13.86 -9.08 10.47
N ALA A 37 -13.60 -7.80 10.75
CA ALA A 37 -14.06 -7.14 11.97
C ALA A 37 -15.59 -7.12 12.06
N ALA A 38 -16.28 -6.75 10.97
CA ALA A 38 -17.74 -6.79 10.91
C ALA A 38 -18.29 -8.20 11.12
N GLN A 39 -17.64 -9.22 10.54
CA GLN A 39 -18.01 -10.63 10.72
C GLN A 39 -17.87 -11.09 12.18
N ALA A 40 -16.75 -10.75 12.84
CA ALA A 40 -16.52 -11.11 14.24
C ALA A 40 -17.54 -10.45 15.19
N ILE A 41 -17.90 -9.20 14.91
CA ILE A 41 -18.94 -8.48 15.68
C ILE A 41 -20.32 -9.12 15.45
N ALA A 42 -20.68 -9.38 14.20
CA ALA A 42 -21.96 -10.01 13.87
C ALA A 42 -22.10 -11.43 14.45
N ALA A 43 -21.00 -12.17 14.56
CA ALA A 43 -20.95 -13.49 15.17
C ALA A 43 -20.99 -13.47 16.71
N GLY A 44 -20.89 -12.29 17.34
CA GLY A 44 -20.81 -12.14 18.80
C GLY A 44 -19.46 -12.53 19.39
N GLU A 45 -18.41 -12.70 18.57
CA GLU A 45 -17.06 -13.06 19.00
C GLU A 45 -16.27 -11.86 19.52
N ALA A 46 -16.64 -10.65 19.10
CA ALA A 46 -16.06 -9.40 19.56
C ALA A 46 -17.13 -8.31 19.66
N SER A 47 -16.97 -7.37 20.58
CA SER A 47 -17.85 -6.19 20.66
C SER A 47 -17.24 -4.95 20.00
N ILE A 48 -15.90 -4.87 19.97
CA ILE A 48 -15.14 -3.76 19.40
C ILE A 48 -13.90 -4.35 18.73
N VAL A 49 -13.60 -3.91 17.51
CA VAL A 49 -12.42 -4.35 16.74
C VAL A 49 -11.79 -3.15 16.05
N LEU A 50 -10.48 -3.00 16.18
CA LEU A 50 -9.70 -2.07 15.35
C LEU A 50 -9.30 -2.79 14.05
N ALA A 51 -9.62 -2.20 12.90
CA ALA A 51 -9.32 -2.77 11.59
C ALA A 51 -8.80 -1.71 10.62
N GLY A 52 -7.96 -2.13 9.68
CA GLY A 52 -7.34 -1.27 8.68
C GLY A 52 -6.20 -1.98 7.96
N GLY A 53 -5.31 -1.21 7.36
CA GLY A 53 -4.09 -1.71 6.73
C GLY A 53 -2.98 -0.67 6.81
N PHE A 54 -1.74 -1.12 6.68
CA PHE A 54 -0.56 -0.27 6.57
C PHE A 54 0.43 -0.94 5.65
N GLU A 55 1.25 -0.14 4.97
CA GLU A 55 2.28 -0.62 4.06
C GLU A 55 3.46 0.36 4.06
N SER A 56 4.66 -0.15 3.80
CA SER A 56 5.85 0.68 3.61
C SER A 56 6.73 0.06 2.51
N MET A 57 6.32 0.25 1.26
CA MET A 57 7.01 -0.30 0.08
C MET A 57 8.49 0.11 0.03
N SER A 58 8.82 1.33 0.45
CA SER A 58 10.20 1.83 0.51
C SER A 58 11.13 1.06 1.47
N GLN A 59 10.56 0.27 2.40
CA GLN A 59 11.32 -0.56 3.34
C GLN A 59 11.26 -2.06 2.99
N ALA A 60 10.71 -2.42 1.82
CA ALA A 60 10.70 -3.81 1.39
C ALA A 60 12.13 -4.34 1.22
N PRO A 61 12.46 -5.51 1.79
CA PRO A 61 13.80 -6.06 1.68
C PRO A 61 14.04 -6.70 0.32
N TYR A 62 15.32 -6.85 -0.03
CA TYR A 62 15.75 -7.78 -1.06
C TYR A 62 15.94 -9.19 -0.48
N TYR A 63 15.73 -10.21 -1.30
CA TYR A 63 15.88 -11.61 -0.94
C TYR A 63 17.02 -12.30 -1.71
N LEU A 64 17.63 -13.28 -1.04
CA LEU A 64 18.58 -14.21 -1.62
C LEU A 64 18.04 -15.64 -1.46
N GLY A 65 17.19 -16.07 -2.40
CA GLY A 65 16.41 -17.31 -2.25
C GLY A 65 17.21 -18.58 -1.99
N LYS A 66 18.46 -18.67 -2.47
CA LYS A 66 19.33 -19.85 -2.29
C LYS A 66 20.35 -19.72 -1.16
N ALA A 67 20.52 -18.53 -0.56
CA ALA A 67 21.58 -18.28 0.41
C ALA A 67 21.47 -19.15 1.68
N ARG A 68 20.25 -19.55 2.07
CA ARG A 68 20.03 -20.42 3.24
C ARG A 68 20.77 -21.76 3.14
N TRP A 69 20.86 -22.34 1.94
CA TRP A 69 21.49 -23.64 1.69
C TRP A 69 22.78 -23.55 0.85
N GLY A 70 23.15 -22.35 0.42
CA GLY A 70 24.33 -22.07 -0.39
C GLY A 70 24.08 -22.18 -1.90
N HIS A 71 24.79 -21.35 -2.67
CA HIS A 71 24.72 -21.34 -4.15
C HIS A 71 25.59 -22.40 -4.83
N ARG A 72 26.49 -23.05 -4.08
CA ARG A 72 27.56 -23.95 -4.57
C ARG A 72 28.56 -23.26 -5.52
N MET A 73 28.15 -22.88 -6.73
CA MET A 73 28.99 -22.22 -7.74
C MET A 73 28.11 -21.54 -8.82
N GLY A 74 28.58 -20.45 -9.41
CA GLY A 74 27.89 -19.71 -10.48
C GLY A 74 27.10 -18.50 -9.99
N ASN A 75 26.39 -17.83 -10.91
CA ASN A 75 25.66 -16.59 -10.63
C ASN A 75 24.42 -16.83 -9.73
N GLY A 76 24.02 -15.79 -9.01
CA GLY A 76 22.79 -15.74 -8.22
C GLY A 76 21.99 -14.48 -8.54
N THR A 77 20.71 -14.50 -8.17
CA THR A 77 19.80 -13.36 -8.32
C THR A 77 19.50 -12.78 -6.94
N ILE A 78 19.63 -11.46 -6.83
CA ILE A 78 19.08 -10.68 -5.73
C ILE A 78 17.65 -10.33 -6.15
N GLU A 79 16.65 -10.83 -5.43
CA GLU A 79 15.25 -10.67 -5.77
C GLU A 79 14.66 -9.48 -5.01
N ASP A 80 13.99 -8.58 -5.71
CA ASP A 80 13.27 -7.46 -5.10
C ASP A 80 12.00 -8.00 -4.41
N GLY A 81 11.91 -7.87 -3.08
CA GLY A 81 10.78 -8.40 -2.31
C GLY A 81 9.47 -7.68 -2.61
N MET A 82 9.50 -6.38 -2.92
CA MET A 82 8.31 -5.61 -3.30
C MET A 82 7.72 -6.15 -4.60
N ILE A 83 8.57 -6.36 -5.60
CA ILE A 83 8.13 -6.91 -6.89
C ILE A 83 7.65 -8.34 -6.70
N LYS A 84 8.47 -9.19 -6.07
CA LYS A 84 8.20 -10.62 -5.95
C LYS A 84 6.93 -10.93 -5.17
N ASP A 85 6.72 -10.26 -4.03
CA ASP A 85 5.61 -10.60 -3.12
C ASP A 85 4.36 -9.76 -3.37
N GLY A 86 4.49 -8.58 -3.99
CA GLY A 86 3.37 -7.62 -4.15
C GLY A 86 2.94 -7.35 -5.59
N LEU A 87 3.87 -7.30 -6.55
CA LEU A 87 3.60 -6.78 -7.90
C LEU A 87 3.74 -7.83 -9.02
N TRP A 88 4.07 -9.08 -8.67
CA TRP A 88 4.26 -10.17 -9.62
C TRP A 88 3.20 -11.26 -9.47
N CYS A 89 2.64 -11.70 -10.60
CA CYS A 89 1.65 -12.77 -10.62
C CYS A 89 2.31 -14.12 -10.35
N ALA A 90 1.96 -14.75 -9.23
CA ALA A 90 2.50 -16.06 -8.85
C ALA A 90 2.13 -17.19 -9.82
N MET A 91 1.00 -17.08 -10.53
CA MET A 91 0.52 -18.11 -11.47
C MET A 91 0.89 -17.81 -12.92
N GLY A 92 0.80 -16.54 -13.32
CA GLY A 92 0.97 -16.09 -14.70
C GLY A 92 2.38 -15.62 -15.05
N ASN A 93 3.28 -15.57 -14.05
CA ASN A 93 4.66 -15.11 -14.19
C ASN A 93 4.79 -13.77 -14.96
N THR A 94 4.02 -12.77 -14.54
CA THR A 94 3.97 -11.46 -15.18
C THR A 94 3.72 -10.35 -14.17
N HIS A 95 4.15 -9.13 -14.48
CA HIS A 95 3.93 -7.96 -13.65
C HIS A 95 2.45 -7.53 -13.68
N MET A 96 1.92 -6.97 -12.58
CA MET A 96 0.53 -6.47 -12.54
C MET A 96 0.24 -5.40 -13.59
N GLY A 97 1.25 -4.60 -13.99
CA GLY A 97 1.10 -3.65 -15.10
C GLY A 97 0.69 -4.34 -16.42
N ILE A 98 1.20 -5.53 -16.70
CA ILE A 98 0.84 -6.29 -17.91
C ILE A 98 -0.60 -6.81 -17.83
N THR A 99 -1.10 -7.14 -16.64
CA THR A 99 -2.51 -7.53 -16.51
C THR A 99 -3.44 -6.35 -16.79
N ALA A 100 -3.03 -5.13 -16.43
CA ALA A 100 -3.74 -3.91 -16.82
C ALA A 100 -3.73 -3.70 -18.34
N GLU A 101 -2.59 -3.85 -19.01
CA GLU A 101 -2.48 -3.75 -20.48
C GLU A 101 -3.39 -4.78 -21.19
N ASN A 102 -3.40 -6.03 -20.72
CA ASN A 102 -4.28 -7.06 -21.27
C ASN A 102 -5.77 -6.69 -21.16
N LEU A 103 -6.17 -6.03 -20.07
CA LEU A 103 -7.56 -5.58 -19.89
C LEU A 103 -7.85 -4.34 -20.73
N ALA A 104 -6.92 -3.40 -20.83
CA ALA A 104 -7.04 -2.23 -21.69
C ALA A 104 -7.23 -2.64 -23.15
N GLU A 105 -6.42 -3.58 -23.64
CA GLU A 105 -6.59 -4.16 -24.98
C GLU A 105 -7.93 -4.89 -25.11
N LYS A 106 -8.27 -5.80 -24.19
CA LYS A 106 -9.51 -6.58 -24.26
C LYS A 106 -10.77 -5.71 -24.28
N TYR A 107 -10.80 -4.65 -23.47
CA TYR A 107 -11.94 -3.75 -23.37
C TYR A 107 -11.81 -2.51 -24.27
N GLN A 108 -10.76 -2.45 -25.09
CA GLN A 108 -10.51 -1.36 -26.04
C GLN A 108 -10.46 0.02 -25.37
N ILE A 109 -9.86 0.10 -24.18
CA ILE A 109 -9.66 1.34 -23.44
C ILE A 109 -8.44 2.05 -24.04
N SER A 110 -8.70 3.13 -24.77
CA SER A 110 -7.64 3.85 -25.47
C SER A 110 -6.65 4.50 -24.50
N ARG A 111 -5.41 4.73 -24.96
CA ARG A 111 -4.41 5.51 -24.22
C ARG A 111 -4.97 6.88 -23.82
N ARG A 112 -5.74 7.52 -24.72
CA ARG A 112 -6.33 8.83 -24.46
C ARG A 112 -7.29 8.80 -23.26
N GLU A 113 -8.15 7.80 -23.18
CA GLU A 113 -9.07 7.63 -22.04
C GLU A 113 -8.31 7.41 -20.72
N GLN A 114 -7.21 6.65 -20.76
CA GLN A 114 -6.35 6.43 -19.58
C GLN A 114 -5.68 7.73 -19.12
N ASP A 115 -5.17 8.54 -20.05
CA ASP A 115 -4.55 9.84 -19.76
C ASP A 115 -5.58 10.86 -19.24
N GLU A 116 -6.78 10.90 -19.83
CA GLU A 116 -7.88 11.76 -19.37
C GLU A 116 -8.32 11.41 -17.95
N PHE A 117 -8.50 10.11 -17.66
CA PHE A 117 -8.81 9.64 -16.31
C PHE A 117 -7.71 10.03 -15.31
N SER A 118 -6.45 9.86 -15.70
CA SER A 118 -5.30 10.16 -14.85
C SER A 118 -5.17 11.65 -14.56
N ALA A 119 -5.35 12.52 -15.56
CA ALA A 119 -5.35 13.97 -15.40
C ALA A 119 -6.52 14.44 -14.52
N GLU A 120 -7.71 13.87 -14.71
CA GLU A 120 -8.88 14.17 -13.89
C GLU A 120 -8.68 13.74 -12.42
N SER A 121 -8.06 12.59 -12.18
CA SER A 121 -7.68 12.14 -10.83
C SER A 121 -6.75 13.15 -10.15
N GLN A 122 -5.69 13.60 -10.85
CA GLN A 122 -4.77 14.62 -10.34
C GLN A 122 -5.51 15.92 -10.01
N ARG A 123 -6.33 16.43 -10.94
CA ARG A 123 -7.12 17.66 -10.73
C ARG A 123 -8.03 17.57 -9.50
N LYS A 124 -8.78 16.48 -9.35
CA LYS A 124 -9.67 16.27 -8.19
C LYS A 124 -8.89 16.29 -6.87
N THR A 125 -7.74 15.63 -6.81
CA THR A 125 -6.92 15.58 -5.60
C THR A 125 -6.37 16.97 -5.26
N GLN A 126 -5.91 17.73 -6.25
CA GLN A 126 -5.46 19.11 -6.04
C GLN A 126 -6.58 20.01 -5.49
N GLU A 127 -7.78 19.90 -6.05
CA GLU A 127 -8.95 20.65 -5.57
C GLU A 127 -9.33 20.26 -4.15
N ALA A 128 -9.24 18.97 -3.81
CA ALA A 128 -9.50 18.48 -2.46
C ALA A 128 -8.49 19.02 -1.44
N ILE A 129 -7.20 19.03 -1.79
CA ILE A 129 -6.14 19.61 -0.95
C ILE A 129 -6.37 21.12 -0.77
N ALA A 130 -6.61 21.86 -1.85
CA ALA A 130 -6.83 23.31 -1.79
C ALA A 130 -8.07 23.66 -0.95
N ALA A 131 -9.12 22.84 -1.04
CA ALA A 131 -10.34 22.97 -0.26
C ALA A 131 -10.24 22.32 1.15
N LYS A 132 -9.06 21.81 1.54
CA LYS A 132 -8.81 21.15 2.84
C LYS A 132 -9.75 19.98 3.16
N ARG A 133 -10.22 19.26 2.14
CA ARG A 133 -11.15 18.13 2.32
C ARG A 133 -10.52 16.94 3.06
N PHE A 134 -9.21 16.77 2.96
CA PHE A 134 -8.49 15.70 3.64
C PHE A 134 -8.08 16.03 5.09
N ALA A 135 -8.35 17.25 5.56
CA ALA A 135 -7.89 17.70 6.88
C ALA A 135 -8.53 16.91 8.05
N GLU A 136 -9.70 16.31 7.84
CA GLU A 136 -10.38 15.49 8.86
C GLU A 136 -9.90 14.03 8.90
N GLU A 137 -9.32 13.53 7.80
CA GLU A 137 -8.93 12.12 7.66
C GLU A 137 -7.41 11.87 7.77
N ILE A 138 -6.58 12.87 7.46
CA ILE A 138 -5.11 12.77 7.60
C ILE A 138 -4.69 13.12 9.03
N ILE A 139 -4.02 12.19 9.68
CA ILE A 139 -3.30 12.43 10.93
C ILE A 139 -1.82 12.70 10.59
N PRO A 140 -1.25 13.86 10.97
CA PRO A 140 0.15 14.18 10.69
C PRO A 140 1.13 13.15 11.26
N VAL A 141 2.18 12.87 10.50
CA VAL A 141 3.29 12.02 10.91
C VAL A 141 4.50 12.89 11.24
N GLU A 142 4.90 12.89 12.51
CA GLU A 142 6.12 13.57 12.94
C GLU A 142 7.32 12.64 12.81
N ILE A 143 8.36 13.10 12.11
CA ILE A 143 9.61 12.37 11.87
C ILE A 143 10.72 13.05 12.68
N PRO A 144 11.15 12.44 13.81
CA PRO A 144 12.21 12.99 14.64
C PRO A 144 13.50 13.19 13.87
N GLN A 145 14.07 14.38 13.99
CA GLN A 145 15.36 14.70 13.40
C GLN A 145 16.47 14.57 14.44
N ARG A 146 17.65 14.12 14.01
CA ARG A 146 18.84 14.09 14.89
C ARG A 146 19.21 15.50 15.38
N LYS A 147 18.91 16.53 14.59
CA LYS A 147 19.14 17.94 14.90
C LYS A 147 17.93 18.76 14.43
N GLY A 148 17.47 19.68 15.26
CA GLY A 148 16.33 20.55 14.96
C GLY A 148 14.99 19.91 15.28
N ASP A 149 13.92 20.61 14.90
CA ASP A 149 12.56 20.19 15.16
C ASP A 149 12.14 19.01 14.25
N PRO A 150 11.15 18.19 14.66
CA PRO A 150 10.62 17.11 13.84
C PRO A 150 10.10 17.63 12.50
N VAL A 151 10.35 16.86 11.43
CA VAL A 151 9.70 17.11 10.14
C VAL A 151 8.29 16.55 10.21
N THR A 152 7.29 17.38 9.96
CA THR A 152 5.89 16.96 9.93
C THR A 152 5.49 16.64 8.48
N VAL A 153 4.90 15.47 8.28
CA VAL A 153 4.27 15.08 7.01
C VAL A 153 2.77 15.00 7.24
N ASP A 154 2.03 15.95 6.69
CA ASP A 154 0.57 16.11 6.87
C ASP A 154 -0.19 16.26 5.54
N THR A 155 0.51 16.09 4.42
CA THR A 155 0.00 16.32 3.07
C THR A 155 0.49 15.21 2.15
N ASP A 156 -0.41 14.67 1.31
CA ASP A 156 -0.06 13.67 0.30
C ASP A 156 0.99 14.22 -0.70
N GLU A 157 2.08 13.48 -0.92
CA GLU A 157 3.23 13.97 -1.69
C GLU A 157 3.13 13.73 -3.21
N LEU A 158 2.31 12.78 -3.65
CA LEU A 158 2.24 12.33 -5.04
C LEU A 158 1.36 13.16 -6.01
N PRO A 159 0.38 13.98 -5.55
CA PRO A 159 -0.35 14.86 -6.46
C PRO A 159 0.58 15.83 -7.18
N ARG A 160 0.53 15.83 -8.51
CA ARG A 160 1.36 16.68 -9.40
C ARG A 160 0.53 17.83 -9.94
N ALA A 161 1.08 19.04 -9.86
CA ALA A 161 0.34 20.21 -10.30
C ALA A 161 0.30 20.37 -11.83
N GLY A 162 -0.87 20.77 -12.34
CA GLY A 162 -1.04 21.14 -13.74
C GLY A 162 -0.97 19.97 -14.72
N VAL A 163 -1.19 18.74 -14.26
CA VAL A 163 -1.26 17.57 -15.14
C VAL A 163 -2.46 17.68 -16.06
N THR A 164 -2.21 17.59 -17.37
CA THR A 164 -3.22 17.52 -18.42
C THR A 164 -3.08 16.21 -19.19
N ALA A 165 -4.15 15.78 -19.86
CA ALA A 165 -4.08 14.59 -20.71
C ALA A 165 -2.97 14.71 -21.78
N ASP A 166 -2.80 15.90 -22.37
CA ASP A 166 -1.76 16.15 -23.38
C ASP A 166 -0.34 16.08 -22.80
N SER A 167 -0.15 16.50 -21.54
CA SER A 167 1.15 16.38 -20.86
C SER A 167 1.52 14.94 -20.48
N LEU A 168 0.54 14.04 -20.47
CA LEU A 168 0.74 12.63 -20.15
C LEU A 168 1.00 11.77 -21.40
N ALA A 169 0.65 12.26 -22.59
CA ALA A 169 0.68 11.53 -23.86
C ALA A 169 2.09 11.17 -24.33
#